data_AF-A0AA87W620-F1
#
_entry.id   AF-A0AA87W620-F1
#
_cell.length_a   1.000
_cell.length_b   1.000
_cell.length_c   1.000
_cell.angle_alpha   90.00
_cell.angle_beta   90.00
_cell.angle_gamma   90.00
#
_symmetry.space_group_name_H-M   'P 1'
#
loop_
_entity.id
_entity.type
_entity.pdbx_description
1 polymer ?
#
loop_
_entity_poly.entity_id
_entity_poly.type
_entity_poly.pdbx_seq_one_letter_code
_entity_poly.pdbx_strand_id
1 'polypeptide(L)'
;MSVFPSVWRDTGCQSHYIIWRGRIYLFGSDNDAETDAGIALDDLLEPVSKRLSSAAWRSFVEVADDLGEIPWDVLEACRTLARKRVAEEGTGKLRSHFRLRSALGRTDKVDFTA
;
A
#
# COMPACT_ATOMS: atom_id res chain seq x y z
N MET A 1 -24.28 -4.07 23.01
CA MET A 1 -24.13 -3.97 21.55
C MET A 1 -22.86 -4.71 21.17
N SER A 2 -22.98 -5.88 20.56
CA SER A 2 -21.85 -6.67 20.03
C SER A 2 -21.72 -6.39 18.54
N VAL A 3 -20.52 -6.05 18.09
CA VAL A 3 -20.16 -5.98 16.67
C VAL A 3 -19.30 -7.22 16.42
N PHE A 4 -19.78 -8.12 15.56
CA PHE A 4 -18.95 -9.22 15.07
C PHE A 4 -18.14 -8.69 13.88
N PRO A 5 -16.81 -8.91 13.83
CA PRO A 5 -16.07 -8.61 12.61
C PRO A 5 -16.68 -9.48 11.50
N SER A 6 -17.00 -8.86 10.36
CA SER A 6 -17.41 -9.59 9.18
C SER A 6 -16.20 -10.36 8.65
N VAL A 7 -16.04 -11.60 9.13
CA VAL A 7 -15.06 -12.54 8.60
C VAL A 7 -15.60 -12.99 7.25
N TRP A 8 -14.95 -12.63 6.14
CA TRP A 8 -15.20 -13.29 4.86
C TRP A 8 -14.65 -14.71 4.96
N ARG A 9 -15.52 -15.72 4.77
CA ARG A 9 -15.17 -17.14 4.94
C ARG A 9 -14.04 -17.60 4.00
N ASP A 10 -13.87 -16.93 2.88
CA ASP A 10 -13.00 -17.39 1.80
C ASP A 10 -11.59 -16.75 1.84
N THR A 11 -11.42 -15.59 2.48
CA THR A 11 -10.14 -14.85 2.53
C THR A 11 -9.56 -14.67 3.94
N GLY A 12 -10.29 -15.08 4.98
CA GLY A 12 -9.86 -14.93 6.37
C GLY A 12 -10.02 -13.50 6.92
N CYS A 13 -9.60 -13.30 8.17
CA CYS A 13 -9.71 -12.03 8.88
C CYS A 13 -8.55 -11.09 8.48
N GLN A 14 -8.82 -10.14 7.59
CA GLN A 14 -7.82 -9.15 7.12
C GLN A 14 -7.76 -7.86 7.96
N SER A 15 -8.44 -7.80 9.11
CA SER A 15 -8.44 -6.61 9.96
C SER A 15 -7.27 -6.64 10.96
N HIS A 16 -6.30 -5.75 10.79
CA HIS A 16 -5.21 -5.47 11.74
C HIS A 16 -5.66 -4.66 12.97
N TYR A 17 -6.91 -4.85 13.42
CA TYR A 17 -7.39 -4.20 14.63
C TYR A 17 -8.36 -5.08 15.39
N ILE A 18 -8.40 -4.87 16.70
CA ILE A 18 -9.35 -5.51 17.61
C ILE A 18 -10.19 -4.41 18.27
N ILE A 19 -11.51 -4.59 18.32
CA ILE A 19 -12.39 -3.75 19.13
C ILE A 19 -12.59 -4.43 20.48
N TRP A 20 -12.13 -3.81 21.57
CA TRP A 20 -12.28 -4.35 22.92
C TRP A 20 -12.73 -3.26 23.91
N ARG A 21 -13.80 -3.53 24.67
CA ARG A 21 -14.38 -2.63 25.69
C ARG A 21 -14.60 -1.18 25.21
N GLY A 22 -15.06 -1.01 23.97
CA GLY A 22 -15.34 0.30 23.37
C GLY A 22 -14.10 1.06 22.90
N ARG A 23 -12.95 0.40 22.78
CA ARG A 23 -11.70 0.96 22.26
C ARG A 23 -11.26 0.18 21.02
N ILE A 24 -10.66 0.89 20.07
CA ILE A 24 -10.05 0.30 18.87
C ILE A 24 -8.55 0.14 19.18
N TYR A 25 -8.07 -1.10 19.09
CA TYR A 25 -6.65 -1.45 19.18
C TYR A 25 -6.17 -1.76 17.78
N LEU A 26 -5.35 -0.88 17.21
CA LEU A 26 -4.67 -1.15 15.95
C LEU A 26 -3.38 -1.92 16.25
N PHE A 27 -3.09 -2.90 15.41
CA PHE A 27 -1.82 -3.62 15.39
C PHE A 27 -1.10 -3.22 14.10
N GLY A 28 0.23 -3.07 14.15
CA GLY A 28 1.03 -2.60 13.02
C GLY A 28 1.16 -1.07 12.90
N SER A 29 1.22 -0.34 14.02
CA SER A 29 1.63 1.08 14.01
C SER A 29 3.00 1.24 14.68
N ASP A 30 3.82 2.15 14.14
CA ASP A 30 5.24 2.48 14.41
C ASP A 30 5.73 2.63 15.88
N ASN A 31 4.98 2.22 16.90
CA ASN A 31 5.39 2.30 18.31
C ASN A 31 5.55 0.95 19.03
N ASP A 32 5.25 -0.17 18.39
CA ASP A 32 5.51 -1.49 18.97
C ASP A 32 6.77 -2.06 18.32
N ALA A 33 7.90 -1.67 18.88
CA ALA A 33 9.20 -2.24 18.59
C ALA A 33 9.25 -3.69 19.07
N GLU A 34 8.63 -4.65 18.37
CA GLU A 34 9.04 -6.05 18.30
C GLU A 34 8.54 -6.68 16.99
N THR A 35 9.46 -6.70 16.02
CA THR A 35 9.61 -7.73 14.98
C THR A 35 8.32 -8.11 14.23
N ASP A 36 7.82 -7.17 13.43
CA ASP A 36 6.98 -7.54 12.31
C ASP A 36 7.83 -8.32 11.30
N ALA A 37 7.42 -9.55 11.00
CA ALA A 37 7.94 -10.32 9.87
C ALA A 37 7.33 -9.84 8.54
N GLY A 38 6.64 -8.69 8.54
CA GLY A 38 6.27 -7.92 7.37
C GLY A 38 7.50 -7.39 6.64
N ILE A 39 7.42 -7.35 5.32
CA ILE A 39 8.42 -6.73 4.46
C ILE A 39 8.49 -5.24 4.85
N ALA A 40 9.70 -4.73 5.12
CA ALA A 40 9.85 -3.31 5.42
C ALA A 40 9.26 -2.48 4.27
N LEU A 41 8.54 -1.40 4.58
CA LEU A 41 7.88 -0.58 3.55
C LEU A 41 8.83 -0.18 2.40
N ASP A 42 10.11 0.07 2.72
CA ASP A 42 11.14 0.41 1.74
C ASP A 42 11.43 -0.74 0.75
N ASP A 43 11.37 -1.99 1.20
CA ASP A 43 11.56 -3.18 0.36
C ASP A 43 10.38 -3.38 -0.61
N LEU A 44 9.19 -2.83 -0.32
CA LEU A 44 8.02 -2.87 -1.21
C LEU A 44 8.03 -1.77 -2.29
N LEU A 45 8.84 -0.71 -2.14
CA LEU A 45 8.80 0.42 -3.07
C LEU A 45 9.21 0.04 -4.51
N GLU A 46 10.30 -0.72 -4.65
CA GLU A 46 10.78 -1.15 -5.96
C GLU A 46 9.81 -2.15 -6.63
N PRO A 47 9.36 -3.24 -5.96
CA PRO A 47 8.35 -4.15 -6.50
C PRO A 47 7.07 -3.42 -6.94
N VAL A 48 6.51 -2.56 -6.09
CA VAL A 48 5.29 -1.80 -6.41
C VAL A 48 5.52 -0.93 -7.63
N SER A 49 6.64 -0.21 -7.70
CA SER A 49 6.94 0.65 -8.86
C SER A 49 7.01 -0.13 -10.17
N LYS A 50 7.54 -1.36 -10.17
CA LYS A 50 7.64 -2.24 -11.35
C LYS A 50 6.29 -2.78 -11.83
N ARG A 51 5.25 -2.77 -10.98
CA ARG A 51 3.89 -3.23 -11.33
C ARG A 51 2.98 -2.09 -11.80
N LEU A 52 3.36 -0.85 -11.53
CA LEU A 52 2.67 0.32 -12.04
C LEU A 52 3.06 0.58 -13.51
N SER A 53 2.09 1.01 -14.30
CA SER A 53 2.30 1.46 -15.68
C SER A 53 2.23 2.99 -15.74
N SER A 54 2.94 3.61 -16.68
CA SER A 54 2.75 5.04 -16.98
C SER A 54 1.54 5.30 -17.89
N ALA A 55 1.07 4.27 -18.60
CA ALA A 55 -0.01 4.38 -19.58
C ALA A 55 -1.41 4.15 -18.99
N ALA A 56 -1.50 3.37 -17.89
CA ALA A 56 -2.77 2.96 -17.31
C ALA A 56 -2.80 3.15 -15.79
N TRP A 57 -3.98 3.48 -15.28
CA TRP A 57 -4.27 3.50 -13.85
C TRP A 57 -4.48 2.07 -13.35
N ARG A 58 -3.82 1.69 -12.26
CA ARG A 58 -4.01 0.40 -11.59
C ARG A 58 -4.46 0.62 -10.16
N SER A 59 -5.44 -0.16 -9.70
CA SER A 59 -5.81 -0.13 -8.29
C SER A 59 -4.70 -0.74 -7.44
N PHE A 60 -4.52 -0.26 -6.22
CA PHE A 60 -3.55 -0.83 -5.29
C PHE A 60 -3.86 -2.31 -4.96
N VAL A 61 -5.14 -2.72 -5.02
CA VAL A 61 -5.56 -4.10 -4.78
C VAL A 61 -5.05 -5.02 -5.87
N GLU A 62 -5.19 -4.65 -7.14
CA GLU A 62 -4.64 -5.44 -8.26
C GLU A 62 -3.11 -5.55 -8.19
N VAL A 63 -2.43 -4.50 -7.72
CA VAL A 63 -0.98 -4.53 -7.52
C VAL A 63 -0.59 -5.46 -6.37
N ALA A 64 -1.39 -5.48 -5.30
CA ALA A 64 -1.18 -6.37 -4.16
C ALA A 64 -1.42 -7.83 -4.53
N ASP A 65 -2.48 -8.13 -5.28
CA ASP A 65 -2.78 -9.47 -5.78
C ASP A 65 -1.64 -9.98 -6.69
N ASP A 66 -1.10 -9.14 -7.58
CA ASP A 66 0.05 -9.48 -8.44
C ASP A 66 1.34 -9.76 -7.66
N LEU A 67 1.51 -9.12 -6.51
CA LEU A 67 2.70 -9.26 -5.67
C LEU A 67 2.54 -10.38 -4.62
N GLY A 68 1.30 -10.79 -4.32
CA GLY A 68 1.00 -11.68 -3.20
C GLY A 68 1.16 -10.99 -1.84
N GLU A 69 0.99 -9.66 -1.79
CA GLU A 69 1.25 -8.82 -0.63
C GLU A 69 -0.02 -8.29 0.02
N ILE A 70 0.11 -7.74 1.23
CA ILE A 70 -1.01 -7.13 1.95
C ILE A 70 -1.43 -5.82 1.23
N PRO A 71 -2.72 -5.64 0.88
CA PRO A 71 -3.17 -4.45 0.16
C PRO A 71 -2.88 -3.13 0.87
N TRP A 72 -2.91 -3.10 2.21
CA TRP A 72 -2.60 -1.88 2.96
C TRP A 72 -1.13 -1.45 2.85
N ASP A 73 -0.20 -2.41 2.86
CA ASP A 73 1.24 -2.13 2.72
C ASP A 73 1.53 -1.64 1.30
N VAL A 74 0.90 -2.26 0.29
CA VAL A 74 0.98 -1.82 -1.10
C VAL A 74 0.35 -0.44 -1.30
N LEU A 75 -0.75 -0.12 -0.62
CA LEU A 75 -1.34 1.21 -0.67
C LEU A 75 -0.39 2.25 -0.07
N GLU A 76 0.23 1.95 1.08
CA GLU A 76 1.18 2.87 1.71
C GLU A 76 2.44 3.04 0.86
N ALA A 77 2.93 1.97 0.21
CA ALA A 77 4.01 2.05 -0.76
C ALA A 77 3.63 2.94 -1.96
N CYS A 78 2.43 2.75 -2.53
CA CYS A 78 1.92 3.59 -3.63
C CYS A 78 1.82 5.07 -3.24
N ARG A 79 1.30 5.38 -2.05
CA ARG A 79 1.23 6.75 -1.52
C ARG A 79 2.61 7.32 -1.23
N THR A 80 3.55 6.51 -0.77
CA THR A 80 4.94 6.90 -0.57
C THR A 80 5.60 7.25 -1.90
N LEU A 81 5.40 6.45 -2.95
CA LEU A 81 5.83 6.77 -4.31
C LEU A 81 5.17 8.04 -4.86
N ALA A 82 3.89 8.30 -4.55
CA ALA A 82 3.21 9.53 -4.92
C ALA A 82 3.78 10.76 -4.20
N ARG A 83 4.05 10.67 -2.89
CA ARG A 83 4.75 11.72 -2.12
C ARG A 83 6.16 12.00 -2.67
N LYS A 84 6.89 10.96 -3.07
CA LYS A 84 8.20 11.03 -3.74
C LYS A 84 8.12 11.50 -5.20
N ARG A 85 6.92 11.78 -5.74
CA ARG A 85 6.65 12.18 -7.13
C ARG A 85 7.15 11.17 -8.18
N VAL A 86 7.20 9.89 -7.81
CA VAL A 86 7.49 8.76 -8.72
C VAL A 86 6.21 8.23 -9.34
N ALA A 87 5.12 8.21 -8.57
CA ALA A 87 3.79 7.84 -9.01
C ALA A 87 2.80 9.01 -8.89
N GLU A 88 1.63 8.85 -9.48
CA GLU A 88 0.49 9.75 -9.32
C GLU A 88 -0.70 8.94 -8.79
N GLU A 89 -1.44 9.50 -7.83
CA GLU A 89 -2.72 8.95 -7.39
C GLU A 89 -3.86 9.63 -8.18
N GLY A 90 -4.83 8.84 -8.63
CA GLY A 90 -6.01 9.35 -9.29
C GLY A 90 -6.95 10.08 -8.33
N THR A 91 -7.85 10.89 -8.88
CA THR A 91 -8.85 11.64 -8.10
C THR A 91 -10.26 11.17 -8.39
N GLY A 92 -11.21 11.49 -7.50
CA GLY A 92 -12.61 11.11 -7.66
C GLY A 92 -12.79 9.58 -7.73
N LYS A 93 -13.31 9.08 -8.86
CA LYS A 93 -13.53 7.65 -9.09
C LYS A 93 -12.23 6.84 -9.23
N LEU A 94 -11.11 7.50 -9.52
CA LEU A 94 -9.79 6.89 -9.62
C LEU A 94 -8.98 7.03 -8.34
N ARG A 95 -9.61 7.43 -7.23
CA ARG A 95 -8.95 7.42 -5.92
C ARG A 95 -8.39 6.02 -5.65
N SER A 96 -7.21 5.95 -5.05
CA SER A 96 -6.51 4.69 -4.78
C SER A 96 -6.15 3.88 -6.03
N HIS A 97 -6.22 4.50 -7.22
CA HIS A 97 -5.54 4.02 -8.40
C HIS A 97 -4.28 4.82 -8.63
N PHE A 98 -3.22 4.13 -9.04
CA PHE A 98 -1.90 4.69 -9.21
C PHE A 98 -1.37 4.39 -10.59
N ARG A 99 -0.52 5.29 -11.08
CA ARG A 99 0.27 5.09 -12.29
C ARG A 99 1.67 5.68 -12.08
N LEU A 100 2.64 5.21 -12.84
CA LEU A 100 3.95 5.87 -12.88
C LEU A 100 3.79 7.26 -13.48
N ARG A 101 4.51 8.22 -12.91
CA ARG A 101 4.60 9.55 -13.47
C ARG A 101 5.35 9.45 -14.80
N SER A 102 4.69 9.81 -15.90
CA SER A 102 5.33 9.80 -17.22
C SER A 102 6.53 10.75 -17.22
N ALA A 103 7.70 10.26 -17.64
CA ALA A 103 8.94 11.00 -17.70
C ALA A 103 8.97 12.07 -18.82
N LEU A 104 7.83 12.46 -19.39
CA LEU A 104 7.71 13.45 -20.47
C LEU A 104 8.09 14.89 -20.07
N GLY A 105 8.94 15.04 -19.05
CA GLY A 105 9.57 16.27 -18.60
C GLY A 105 10.61 16.09 -17.49
N ARG A 106 11.22 14.90 -17.32
CA ARG A 106 12.23 14.68 -16.26
C ARG A 106 13.54 14.16 -16.85
N THR A 107 14.37 15.07 -17.31
CA THR A 107 15.81 14.96 -17.07
C THR A 107 15.97 14.95 -15.56
N ASP A 108 16.48 13.85 -15.00
CA ASP A 108 17.48 13.82 -13.94
C ASP A 108 17.47 12.42 -13.30
N LYS A 109 18.65 11.80 -13.32
CA LYS A 109 19.01 10.52 -12.70
C LYS A 109 18.36 10.37 -11.33
N VAL A 110 17.70 9.24 -11.11
CA VAL A 110 17.45 8.71 -9.77
C VAL A 110 18.57 7.73 -9.48
N ASP A 111 19.64 8.23 -8.85
CA ASP A 111 20.68 7.37 -8.29
C ASP A 111 20.13 6.78 -6.99
N PHE A 112 19.85 5.48 -7.01
CA PHE A 112 19.74 4.66 -5.81
C PHE A 112 21.16 4.28 -5.42
N THR A 113 21.77 5.01 -4.49
CA THR A 113 23.02 4.60 -3.85
C THR A 113 22.77 4.16 -2.42
N ALA A 114 23.18 2.89 -2.21
CA ALA A 114 23.48 2.09 -1.02
C ALA A 114 23.43 2.74 0.37
#